data_AF-A0A4R3JF47-F1
#
_entry.id   AF-A0A4R3JF47-F1
#
_cell.length_a   1.000
_cell.length_b   1.000
_cell.length_c   1.000
_cell.angle_alpha   90.00
_cell.angle_beta   90.00
_cell.angle_gamma   90.00
#
_symmetry.space_group_name_H-M   'P 1'
#
loop_
_entity.id
_entity.type
_entity.pdbx_description
1 polymer ?
#
loop_
_entity_poly.entity_id
_entity_poly.type
_entity_poly.pdbx_seq_one_letter_code
_entity_poly.pdbx_strand_id
1 'polypeptide(L)'
;MIKSLRERAELTAQDIQKILGISAEDHPKEIADAIEVCVVKALLEERERCAMIAFDHVCPEDRDKAHKLSDEIKKVKNALMTNLSSLR
;
A
#
# COMPACT_ATOMS: atom_id res chain seq x y z
N MET A 1 1.47 19.36 -4.09
CA MET A 1 2.22 18.51 -3.13
C MET A 1 1.57 17.14 -3.13
N ILE A 2 2.32 16.05 -3.27
CA ILE A 2 1.75 14.69 -3.24
C ILE A 2 1.42 14.37 -1.77
N LYS A 3 0.16 14.07 -1.47
CA LYS A 3 -0.27 13.70 -0.11
C LYS A 3 0.35 12.36 0.30
N SER A 4 0.82 12.27 1.54
CA SER A 4 1.36 11.03 2.10
C SER A 4 0.27 9.96 2.25
N LEU A 5 0.65 8.69 2.41
CA LEU A 5 -0.32 7.60 2.62
C LEU A 5 -1.12 7.78 3.91
N ARG A 6 -0.45 8.22 4.98
CA ARG A 6 -1.06 8.69 6.23
C ARG A 6 -2.15 9.73 5.98
N GLU A 7 -1.82 10.84 5.32
CA GLU A 7 -2.78 11.92 5.05
C GLU A 7 -3.97 11.43 4.22
N ARG A 8 -3.74 10.51 3.27
CA ARG A 8 -4.80 9.90 2.48
C ARG A 8 -5.68 8.98 3.32
N ALA A 9 -5.10 8.23 4.26
CA ALA A 9 -5.85 7.36 5.17
C ALA A 9 -6.71 8.18 6.15
N GLU A 10 -6.16 9.26 6.70
CA GLU A 10 -6.88 10.19 7.58
C GLU A 10 -8.06 10.85 6.85
N LEU A 11 -7.87 11.30 5.62
CA LEU A 11 -8.97 11.83 4.79
C LEU A 11 -10.03 10.76 4.48
N THR A 12 -9.59 9.54 4.18
CA THR A 12 -10.51 8.41 3.91
C THR A 12 -11.32 8.05 5.16
N ALA A 13 -10.71 8.10 6.34
CA ALA A 13 -11.41 7.90 7.61
C ALA A 13 -12.50 8.95 7.82
N GLN A 14 -12.20 10.22 7.55
CA GLN A 14 -13.17 11.32 7.62
C GLN A 14 -14.32 11.16 6.62
N ASP A 15 -14.03 10.75 5.39
CA ASP A 15 -15.04 10.50 4.36
C ASP A 15 -15.98 9.35 4.75
N ILE A 16 -15.43 8.26 5.32
CA ILE A 16 -16.23 7.13 5.82
C ILE A 16 -17.14 7.55 6.97
N GLN A 17 -16.62 8.31 7.94
CA GLN A 17 -17.43 8.84 9.05
C GLN A 17 -18.58 9.71 8.53
N LYS A 18 -18.31 10.54 7.51
CA LYS A 18 -19.33 11.39 6.88
C LYS A 18 -20.40 10.58 6.13
N ILE A 19 -20.01 9.54 5.40
CA ILE A 19 -20.94 8.66 4.66
C ILE A 19 -21.84 7.89 5.63
N LEU A 20 -21.25 7.35 6.69
CA LEU A 20 -21.96 6.50 7.65
C LEU A 20 -22.70 7.31 8.72
N GLY A 21 -22.47 8.62 8.83
CA GLY A 21 -23.09 9.50 9.82
C GLY A 21 -22.68 9.16 11.26
N ILE A 22 -21.54 8.50 11.44
CA ILE A 22 -21.02 8.05 12.73
C ILE A 22 -19.70 8.73 13.03
N SER A 23 -19.62 9.29 14.23
CA SER A 23 -18.40 9.84 14.80
C SER A 23 -17.62 8.70 15.45
N ALA A 24 -16.41 8.42 15.00
CA ALA A 24 -15.53 7.47 15.69
C ALA A 24 -14.74 8.22 16.77
N GLU A 25 -15.43 8.62 17.83
CA GLU A 25 -14.86 9.38 18.94
C GLU A 25 -13.90 8.55 19.79
N ASP A 26 -14.16 7.25 19.91
CA ASP A 26 -13.40 6.40 20.83
C ASP A 26 -12.01 6.04 20.29
N HIS A 27 -11.86 5.89 18.96
CA HIS A 27 -10.66 5.32 18.32
C HIS A 27 -10.34 5.88 16.92
N PRO A 28 -10.24 7.21 16.74
CA PRO A 28 -10.03 7.81 15.41
C PRO A 28 -8.67 7.44 14.80
N LYS A 29 -7.64 7.23 15.65
CA LYS A 29 -6.29 6.86 15.20
C LYS A 29 -6.24 5.41 14.72
N GLU A 30 -6.81 4.47 15.48
CA GLU A 30 -6.83 3.05 15.10
C GLU A 30 -7.57 2.81 13.77
N ILE A 31 -8.61 3.60 13.50
CA ILE A 31 -9.34 3.55 12.23
C ILE A 31 -8.48 4.06 11.08
N ALA A 32 -7.81 5.21 11.25
CA ALA A 32 -6.89 5.71 10.24
C ALA A 32 -5.75 4.72 9.97
N ASP A 33 -5.18 4.13 11.02
CA ASP A 33 -4.12 3.11 10.90
C ASP A 33 -4.62 1.85 10.16
N ALA A 34 -5.83 1.37 10.47
CA ALA A 34 -6.43 0.23 9.78
C ALA A 34 -6.67 0.51 8.30
N ILE A 35 -7.15 1.71 7.97
CA ILE A 35 -7.34 2.15 6.58
C ILE A 35 -5.99 2.23 5.85
N GLU A 36 -4.97 2.82 6.48
CA GLU A 36 -3.63 2.92 5.92
C GLU A 36 -3.06 1.53 5.60
N VAL A 37 -3.19 0.57 6.52
CA VAL A 37 -2.77 -0.83 6.31
C VAL A 37 -3.52 -1.48 5.16
N CYS A 38 -4.85 -1.32 5.10
CA CYS A 38 -5.66 -1.88 4.01
C CYS A 38 -5.26 -1.32 2.64
N VAL A 39 -5.03 0.00 2.55
CA VAL A 39 -4.59 0.65 1.31
C VAL A 39 -3.21 0.18 0.89
N VAL A 40 -2.25 0.10 1.83
CA VAL A 40 -0.90 -0.42 1.55
C VAL A 40 -0.98 -1.86 1.06
N LYS A 41 -1.76 -2.72 1.72
CA LYS A 41 -1.91 -4.13 1.35
C LYS A 41 -2.50 -4.28 -0.04
N ALA A 42 -3.59 -3.57 -0.35
CA ALA A 42 -4.22 -3.61 -1.68
C ALA A 42 -3.26 -3.13 -2.78
N LEU A 43 -2.51 -2.05 -2.55
CA LEU A 43 -1.53 -1.54 -3.51
C LEU A 43 -0.38 -2.52 -3.74
N LEU A 44 0.08 -3.21 -2.69
CA LEU A 44 1.11 -4.24 -2.81
C LEU A 44 0.61 -5.45 -3.61
N GLU A 45 -0.60 -5.93 -3.31
CA GLU A 45 -1.21 -7.06 -4.01
C GLU A 45 -1.44 -6.75 -5.50
N GLU A 46 -1.92 -5.55 -5.83
CA GLU A 46 -2.08 -5.12 -7.22
C GLU A 46 -0.74 -5.00 -7.95
N ARG A 47 0.31 -4.45 -7.30
CA ARG A 47 1.64 -4.38 -7.91
C ARG A 47 2.27 -5.74 -8.13
N GLU A 48 2.07 -6.67 -7.20
CA GLU A 48 2.51 -8.05 -7.34
C GLU A 48 1.79 -8.73 -8.51
N ARG A 49 0.47 -8.52 -8.66
CA ARG A 49 -0.31 -9.01 -9.80
C ARG A 49 0.18 -8.44 -11.12
N CYS A 50 0.42 -7.13 -11.20
CA CYS A 50 0.98 -6.49 -12.39
C CYS A 50 2.37 -7.03 -12.74
N ALA A 51 3.24 -7.23 -11.74
CA ALA A 51 4.56 -7.79 -11.96
C ALA A 51 4.49 -9.24 -12.47
N MET A 52 3.56 -10.04 -11.94
CA MET A 52 3.33 -11.42 -12.38
C MET A 52 2.83 -11.49 -13.82
N ILE A 53 1.81 -10.69 -14.18
CA ILE A 53 1.31 -10.62 -15.57
C ILE A 53 2.41 -10.14 -16.52
N ALA A 54 3.18 -9.12 -16.14
CA ALA A 54 4.31 -8.67 -16.95
C ALA A 54 5.36 -9.77 -17.12
N PHE A 55 5.66 -10.52 -16.07
CA PHE A 55 6.61 -11.64 -16.12
C PHE A 55 6.11 -12.79 -17.02
N ASP A 56 4.82 -13.13 -16.92
CA ASP A 56 4.21 -14.23 -17.66
C ASP A 56 4.13 -13.94 -19.17
N HIS A 57 4.01 -12.67 -19.55
CA HIS A 57 3.89 -12.22 -20.94
C HIS A 57 5.16 -11.61 -21.55
N VAL A 58 6.27 -11.57 -20.80
CA VAL A 58 7.56 -11.09 -21.30
C VAL A 58 8.25 -12.17 -22.15
N CYS A 59 8.78 -11.78 -23.31
CA CYS A 59 9.62 -12.65 -24.14
C CYS A 59 10.82 -13.17 -23.32
N PRO A 60 11.31 -14.41 -23.57
CA PRO A 60 12.34 -15.04 -22.74
C PRO A 60 13.58 -14.16 -22.50
N GLU A 61 13.93 -13.29 -23.45
CA GLU A 61 15.09 -12.40 -23.37
C GLU A 61 14.96 -11.28 -22.32
N ASP A 62 13.74 -10.90 -21.95
CA ASP A 62 13.48 -9.82 -20.99
C ASP A 62 13.09 -10.33 -19.58
N ARG A 63 12.96 -11.66 -19.39
CA ARG A 63 12.62 -12.27 -18.07
C ARG A 63 13.64 -11.96 -16.99
N ASP A 64 14.93 -11.89 -17.33
CA ASP A 64 15.99 -11.54 -16.38
C ASP A 64 15.85 -10.10 -15.85
N LYS A 65 15.45 -9.16 -16.73
CA LYS A 65 15.18 -7.77 -16.31
C LYS A 65 13.93 -7.71 -15.42
N ALA A 66 12.89 -8.47 -15.76
CA ALA A 66 11.67 -8.54 -14.96
C ALA A 66 11.92 -9.11 -13.55
N HIS A 67 12.74 -10.18 -13.44
CA HIS A 67 13.17 -10.71 -12.14
C HIS A 67 13.91 -9.67 -11.31
N LYS A 68 14.87 -8.97 -11.91
CA LYS A 68 15.68 -7.96 -11.23
C LYS A 68 14.81 -6.81 -10.70
N LEU A 69 13.84 -6.35 -11.50
CA LEU A 69 12.88 -5.32 -11.11
C LEU A 69 11.97 -5.80 -9.96
N SER A 70 11.51 -7.06 -10.01
CA SER A 70 10.70 -7.65 -8.95
C SER A 70 11.44 -7.68 -7.60
N ASP A 71 12.73 -8.03 -7.62
CA ASP A 71 13.56 -8.04 -6.41
C ASP A 71 13.79 -6.63 -5.83
N GLU A 72 13.94 -5.62 -6.68
CA GLU A 72 14.01 -4.22 -6.23
C GLU A 72 12.69 -3.76 -5.59
N ILE A 73 11.55 -4.10 -6.20
CA ILE A 73 10.22 -3.82 -5.63
C ILE A 73 10.08 -4.49 -4.26
N LYS A 74 10.52 -5.75 -4.11
CA LYS A 74 10.50 -6.47 -2.82
C LYS A 74 11.39 -5.82 -1.77
N LYS A 75 12.59 -5.36 -2.14
CA LYS A 75 13.48 -4.62 -1.21
C LYS A 75 12.83 -3.33 -0.72
N VAL A 76 12.26 -2.54 -1.62
CA VAL A 76 11.57 -1.29 -1.26
C VAL A 76 10.35 -1.57 -0.38
N LYS A 77 9.56 -2.59 -0.70
CA LYS A 77 8.44 -3.06 0.14
C LYS A 77 8.91 -3.41 1.55
N ASN A 78 9.97 -4.20 1.68
CA ASN A 78 10.49 -4.61 2.98
C ASN A 78 10.97 -3.41 3.79
N ALA A 79 11.68 -2.46 3.17
CA ALA A 79 12.11 -1.24 3.84
C ALA A 79 10.93 -0.38 4.32
N LEU A 80 9.88 -0.24 3.48
CA LEU A 80 8.64 0.45 3.85
C LEU A 80 7.94 -0.21 5.04
N MET A 81 7.78 -1.54 4.99
CA MET A 81 7.17 -2.32 6.08
C MET A 81 7.97 -2.21 7.38
N THR A 82 9.30 -2.31 7.32
CA THR A 82 10.17 -2.13 8.49
C THR A 82 10.02 -0.73 9.08
N ASN A 83 10.05 0.32 8.25
CA ASN A 83 9.89 1.69 8.74
C ASN A 83 8.50 1.95 9.35
N LEU A 84 7.44 1.40 8.74
CA LEU A 84 6.09 1.43 9.30
C LEU A 84 6.02 0.72 10.67
N SER A 85 6.70 -0.42 10.82
CA SER A 85 6.76 -1.12 12.10
C SER A 85 7.58 -0.39 13.17
N SER A 86 8.58 0.39 12.77
CA SER A 86 9.43 1.19 13.68
C SER A 86 8.81 2.52 14.12
N LEU A 87 7.71 2.94 13.48
CA LEU A 87 6.93 4.13 13.85
C LEU A 87 5.79 3.82 14.83
N ARG A 88 5.62 2.55 15.22
CA ARG A 88 4.77 2.11 16.33
C ARG A 88 5.51 2.21 17.65
#